data_AF-M1EJ25-F1
#
_entry.id   AF-M1EJ25-F1
#
_cell.length_a   1.000
_cell.length_b   1.000
_cell.length_c   1.000
_cell.angle_alpha   90.00
_cell.angle_beta   90.00
_cell.angle_gamma   90.00
#
_symmetry.space_group_name_H-M   'P 1'
#
loop_
_entity.id
_entity.type
_entity.pdbx_description
1 polymer ?
#
loop_
_entity_poly.entity_id
_entity_poly.type
_entity_poly.pdbx_seq_one_letter_code
_entity_poly.pdbx_strand_id
1 'polypeptide(L)' 'VQAMKAVVGEEALTSEDLLYLEFLQKFEKNFINQGPYENRSVFESLDLGWKLLRIFPKEMLKRIPQSVLEEFYSRE' A
#
# COMPACT_ATOMS: atom_id res chain seq x y z
N VAL A 1 -6.80 5.90 11.80
CA VAL A 1 -7.70 5.46 10.71
C VAL A 1 -8.37 4.12 11.02
N GLN A 2 -7.64 3.06 11.39
CA GLN A 2 -8.23 1.77 11.81
C GLN A 2 -9.21 1.90 13.00
N ALA A 3 -8.88 2.74 13.98
CA ALA A 3 -9.76 3.09 15.09
C ALA A 3 -11.01 3.90 14.67
N MET A 4 -10.97 4.64 13.57
CA MET A 4 -12.14 5.37 13.05
C MET A 4 -13.09 4.43 12.31
N LYS A 5 -12.58 3.45 11.54
CA LYS A 5 -13.41 2.42 10.90
C LYS A 5 -14.27 1.66 11.93
N ALA A 6 -13.69 1.31 13.07
CA ALA A 6 -14.37 0.56 14.12
C ALA A 6 -15.42 1.39 14.89
N VAL A 7 -15.35 2.72 14.83
CA VAL A 7 -16.19 3.63 15.64
C VAL A 7 -17.25 4.36 14.81
N VAL A 8 -17.00 4.62 13.53
CA VAL A 8 -17.85 5.48 12.67
C VAL A 8 -18.63 4.70 11.60
N GLY A 9 -18.25 3.44 11.32
CA GLY A 9 -18.90 2.61 10.29
C GLY A 9 -18.35 2.86 8.88
N GLU A 10 -18.42 1.85 8.00
CA GLU A 10 -17.83 1.90 6.65
C GLU A 10 -18.42 2.97 5.74
N GLU A 11 -19.67 3.39 6.00
CA GLU A 11 -20.43 4.32 5.16
C GLU A 11 -20.02 5.79 5.32
N ALA A 12 -19.30 6.14 6.40
CA ALA A 12 -18.82 7.50 6.66
C ALA A 12 -17.40 7.76 6.14
N LEU A 13 -16.76 6.74 5.55
CA LEU A 13 -15.39 6.83 5.07
C LEU A 13 -15.34 7.52 3.72
N THR A 14 -14.37 8.42 3.56
CA THR A 14 -14.10 9.01 2.25
C THR A 14 -13.50 7.96 1.31
N SER A 15 -13.56 8.20 0.00
CA SER A 15 -12.91 7.33 -0.99
C SER A 15 -11.41 7.17 -0.73
N GLU A 16 -10.74 8.19 -0.18
CA GLU A 16 -9.33 8.10 0.23
C GLU A 16 -9.15 7.19 1.46
N ASP A 17 -10.01 7.30 2.47
CA ASP A 17 -9.94 6.45 3.66
C ASP A 17 -10.14 4.96 3.33
N LEU A 18 -11.01 4.65 2.36
CA LEU A 18 -11.19 3.29 1.86
C LEU A 18 -9.90 2.75 1.21
N LEU A 19 -9.19 3.56 0.42
CA LEU A 19 -7.89 3.19 -0.15
C LEU A 19 -6.84 2.94 0.95
N TYR A 20 -6.82 3.75 2.00
CA TYR A 20 -5.92 3.52 3.14
C TYR A 20 -6.22 2.22 3.87
N LEU A 21 -7.49 1.87 4.03
CA LEU A 21 -7.90 0.62 4.66
C LEU A 21 -7.55 -0.60 3.80
N GLU A 22 -7.79 -0.52 2.49
CA GLU A 22 -7.41 -1.58 1.56
C GLU A 22 -5.89 -1.76 1.53
N PHE A 23 -5.14 -0.65 1.47
CA PHE A 23 -3.68 -0.67 1.57
C PHE A 23 -3.23 -1.37 2.85
N LEU A 24 -3.80 -0.99 4.00
CA LEU A 24 -3.39 -1.54 5.29
C LEU A 24 -3.65 -3.06 5.36
N GLN A 25 -4.82 -3.52 4.91
CA GLN A 25 -5.13 -4.95 4.84
C GLN A 25 -4.15 -5.71 3.93
N LYS A 26 -3.86 -5.16 2.74
CA LYS A 26 -2.92 -5.80 1.80
C LYS A 26 -1.47 -5.73 2.30
N PHE A 27 -1.09 -4.69 3.02
CA PHE A 27 0.23 -4.55 3.62
C PHE A 27 0.44 -5.58 4.73
N GLU A 28 -0.50 -5.71 5.67
CA GLU A 28 -0.42 -6.73 6.72
C GLU A 28 -0.38 -8.14 6.14
N LYS A 29 -1.24 -8.43 5.17
CA LYS A 29 -1.38 -9.79 4.61
C LYS A 29 -0.27 -10.18 3.64
N ASN A 30 0.23 -9.27 2.81
CA ASN A 30 1.14 -9.62 1.72
C ASN A 30 2.59 -9.14 1.96
N PHE A 31 2.77 -8.03 2.68
CA PHE A 31 4.09 -7.47 2.95
C PHE A 31 4.66 -7.97 4.29
N ILE A 32 3.89 -7.83 5.38
CA ILE A 32 4.36 -8.22 6.72
C ILE A 32 4.28 -9.74 6.93
N ASN A 33 3.17 -10.36 6.52
CA ASN A 33 2.95 -11.79 6.73
C ASN A 33 3.73 -12.63 5.72
N GLN A 34 5.04 -12.71 5.94
CA GLN A 34 5.95 -13.61 5.26
C GLN A 34 5.89 -15.00 5.89
N GLY A 35 5.84 -16.05 5.06
CA GLY A 35 5.76 -17.42 5.56
C GLY A 35 7.02 -17.86 6.33
N PRO A 36 6.91 -18.83 7.26
CA PRO A 36 8.05 -19.31 8.07
C PRO A 36 9.19 -19.92 7.25
N TYR A 37 8.94 -20.27 5.99
CA TYR A 37 9.92 -20.83 5.05
C TYR A 37 10.11 -19.96 3.80
N GLU A 38 9.57 -18.75 3.81
CA GLU A 38 9.73 -17.82 2.70
C GLU A 38 10.99 -17.01 2.93
N ASN A 39 11.92 -17.02 1.97
CA ASN A 39 13.11 -16.18 2.00
C ASN A 39 13.02 -15.18 0.86
N ARG A 40 12.53 -13.98 1.20
CA ARG A 40 12.29 -12.90 0.26
C ARG A 40 13.53 -12.00 0.20
N SER A 41 14.04 -11.76 -1.01
CA SER A 41 15.14 -10.82 -1.22
C SER A 41 14.67 -9.37 -1.01
N VAL A 42 15.64 -8.46 -0.86
CA VAL A 42 15.35 -7.02 -0.73
C VAL A 42 14.64 -6.51 -1.98
N PHE A 43 15.01 -6.99 -3.18
CA PHE A 43 14.38 -6.58 -4.44
C PHE A 43 12.92 -7.03 -4.54
N GLU A 44 12.63 -8.29 -4.19
CA GLU A 44 11.25 -8.80 -4.17
C GLU A 44 10.39 -8.04 -3.16
N SER A 45 10.97 -7.67 -2.02
CA SER A 45 10.29 -6.86 -1.01
C SER A 45 10.00 -5.44 -1.54
N LEU A 46 10.95 -4.82 -2.25
CA LEU A 46 10.73 -3.53 -2.90
C LEU A 46 9.65 -3.60 -3.99
N ASP A 47 9.63 -4.66 -4.80
CA ASP A 47 8.59 -4.86 -5.82
C ASP A 47 7.21 -5.04 -5.20
N LEU A 48 7.10 -5.78 -4.09
CA LEU A 48 5.86 -5.92 -3.32
C LEU A 48 5.43 -4.58 -2.70
N GLY A 49 6.38 -3.81 -2.18
CA GLY A 49 6.12 -2.45 -1.69
C GLY A 49 5.53 -1.57 -2.80
N TRP A 50 6.13 -1.57 -3.99
CA TRP A 50 5.62 -0.82 -5.14
C TRP A 50 4.25 -1.29 -5.61
N LYS A 51 3.99 -2.60 -5.62
CA LYS A 51 2.65 -3.16 -5.93
C LYS A 51 1.58 -2.63 -4.96
N LEU A 52 1.91 -2.47 -3.68
CA LEU A 52 1.01 -1.90 -2.69
C LEU A 52 0.84 -0.38 -2.84
N LEU A 53 1.92 0.35 -3.13
CA LEU A 53 1.87 1.80 -3.33
C LEU A 53 1.02 2.20 -4.54
N ARG A 54 0.88 1.33 -5.55
CA ARG A 54 0.02 1.55 -6.73
C ARG A 54 -1.48 1.50 -6.46
N ILE A 55 -1.91 1.07 -5.27
CA ILE A 55 -3.30 1.21 -4.84
C ILE A 55 -3.67 2.70 -4.78
N PHE A 56 -2.70 3.55 -4.46
CA PHE A 56 -2.90 4.99 -4.45
C PHE A 56 -2.63 5.61 -5.83
N PRO A 57 -3.40 6.65 -6.21
CA PRO A 57 -3.07 7.46 -7.37
C PRO A 57 -1.74 8.20 -7.14
N LYS A 58 -0.99 8.40 -8.23
CA LYS A 58 0.33 9.08 -8.23
C LYS A 58 0.35 10.41 -7.47
N GLU A 59 -0.75 11.14 -7.48
CA GLU A 59 -0.90 12.46 -6.85
C GLU A 59 -0.86 12.40 -5.31
N MET A 60 -1.17 11.24 -4.72
CA MET A 60 -1.11 11.01 -3.28
C MET A 60 0.29 10.64 -2.78
N LEU A 61 1.20 10.22 -3.67
CA LEU A 61 2.55 9.77 -3.33
C LEU A 61 3.54 10.94 -3.16
N LYS A 62 3.21 11.91 -2.31
CA LYS A 62 3.95 13.18 -2.14
C LYS A 62 5.36 13.04 -1.52
N ARG A 63 5.66 11.89 -0.92
CA ARG A 63 6.95 11.64 -0.24
C ARG A 63 8.02 11.03 -1.16
N ILE A 64 7.63 10.59 -2.36
CA ILE A 64 8.55 9.92 -3.29
C ILE A 64 9.01 10.96 -4.31
N PRO A 65 10.32 11.06 -4.60
CA PRO A 65 10.82 11.93 -5.66
C PRO A 65 10.17 11.59 -7.00
N GLN A 66 9.85 12.60 -7.79
CA GLN A 66 9.16 12.41 -9.07
C GLN A 66 9.95 11.51 -10.04
N SER A 67 11.28 11.63 -10.07
CA SER A 67 12.15 10.79 -10.89
C SER A 67 12.00 9.29 -10.59
N VAL A 68 11.91 8.93 -9.31
CA VAL A 68 11.71 7.54 -8.87
C VAL A 68 10.27 7.11 -9.14
N LEU A 69 9.32 8.00 -8.92
CA LEU A 69 7.91 7.69 -9.14
C LEU A 69 7.64 7.37 -10.62
N GLU A 70 8.19 8.14 -11.55
CA GLU A 70 8.03 7.91 -12.99
C GLU A 70 8.64 6.57 -13.44
N GLU A 71 9.78 6.16 -12.87
CA GLU A 71 10.47 4.92 -13.24
C GLU A 71 9.78 3.65 -12.72
N PHE A 72 9.20 3.71 -11.52
CA PHE A 72 8.69 2.51 -10.81
C PHE A 72 7.16 2.41 -10.74
N TYR A 73 6.42 3.51 -10.94
CA TYR A 73 4.95 3.51 -10.91
C TYR A 73 4.34 2.85 -12.15
N SER A 74 4.92 3.03 -13.34
CA SER A 74 4.36 2.57 -14.63
C SER A 74 4.73 1.14 -15.06
N ARG A 75 5.38 0.31 -14.23
CA ARG A 75 5.73 -1.06 -14.63
C ARG A 75 4.52 -1.99 -14.50
N GLU A 76 4.02 -2.59 -15.58
CA GLU A 76 3.04 -3.70 -15.50
C GLU A 76 3.59 -4.91 -14.72
#